data_AF-A0A0V0XIM4-F1
#
_entry.id   AF-A0A0V0XIM4-F1
#
_cell.length_a   1.000
_cell.length_b   1.000
_cell.length_c   1.000
_cell.angle_alpha   90.00
_cell.angle_beta   90.00
_cell.angle_gamma   90.00
#
_symmetry.space_group_name_H-M   'P 1'
#
loop_
_entity.id
_entity.type
_entity.pdbx_description
1 polymer ?
#
loop_
_entity_poly.entity_id
_entity_poly.type
_entity_poly.pdbx_seq_one_letter_code
_entity_poly.pdbx_strand_id
1 'polypeptide(L)'
;MMVKQFKHYFVYFVVTAIVLYAKPFHRKVSPRSPVIIVPGDGGNQLEARLNKTETVHYFCQKKTSDYFTLWLNLELLVPFVLDCWVDNMRLEYDEVTGKTSNSPGVDIRVPGWGNTTTVEFIDPSGVGYGDYFSKLVNKLVTWGYIRGVDVRAAPYDFRKAPNHNIEYFENLKFLIEETYYSNGNSKVVTIGHSLGNLYLLYFFNLQSPAWKAKFIKSYVSVSAPYGGSVKILKAFASGYNLDQWKLVLNPLTIRKEQRSMTSSAFLLPSTKLWTADEVLVTTVSRNYTAYDYKEFFNDIGFKKGWNMYKNTRRLLEDLKAPGVELNVLYTGKENFLTANQ
;
A
#
# COMPACT_ATOMS: atom_id res chain seq x y z
N MET A 1 -75.86 4.79 -20.74
CA MET A 1 -74.61 5.52 -21.02
C MET A 1 -73.93 6.11 -19.77
N MET A 2 -74.68 6.65 -18.80
CA MET A 2 -74.13 7.29 -17.58
C MET A 2 -73.20 6.43 -16.69
N VAL A 3 -73.49 5.13 -16.53
CA VAL A 3 -72.75 4.26 -15.59
C VAL A 3 -71.31 3.94 -16.04
N LYS A 4 -71.06 3.88 -17.35
CA LYS A 4 -69.70 3.65 -17.89
C LYS A 4 -68.79 4.88 -17.68
N GLN A 5 -69.36 6.07 -17.79
CA GLN A 5 -68.64 7.32 -17.65
C GLN A 5 -68.23 7.56 -16.19
N PHE A 6 -69.11 7.23 -15.24
CA PHE A 6 -68.82 7.33 -13.80
C PHE A 6 -67.68 6.40 -13.35
N LYS A 7 -67.64 5.16 -13.88
CA LYS A 7 -66.52 4.23 -13.61
C LYS A 7 -65.19 4.75 -14.14
N HIS A 8 -65.19 5.41 -15.30
CA HIS A 8 -63.98 6.00 -15.88
C HIS A 8 -63.43 7.14 -15.02
N TYR A 9 -64.29 8.06 -14.59
CA TYR A 9 -63.90 9.17 -13.72
C TYR A 9 -63.46 8.71 -12.33
N PHE A 10 -64.09 7.67 -11.77
CA PHE A 10 -63.71 7.11 -10.47
C PHE A 10 -62.33 6.44 -10.52
N VAL A 11 -62.03 5.66 -11.57
CA VAL A 11 -60.70 5.04 -11.74
C VAL A 11 -59.63 6.12 -11.93
N TYR A 12 -59.92 7.15 -12.75
CA TYR A 12 -58.99 8.27 -12.92
C TYR A 12 -58.72 8.95 -11.57
N PHE A 13 -59.76 9.31 -10.82
CA PHE A 13 -59.62 9.98 -9.53
C PHE A 13 -58.80 9.16 -8.52
N VAL A 14 -59.02 7.84 -8.44
CA VAL A 14 -58.26 6.95 -7.55
C VAL A 14 -56.80 6.85 -7.98
N VAL A 15 -56.51 6.75 -9.28
CA VAL A 15 -55.13 6.69 -9.78
C VAL A 15 -54.40 8.01 -9.55
N THR A 16 -55.02 9.16 -9.83
CA THR A 16 -54.40 10.46 -9.58
C THR A 16 -54.18 10.69 -8.08
N ALA A 17 -55.11 10.28 -7.22
CA ALA A 17 -54.94 10.36 -5.77
C ALA A 17 -53.80 9.45 -5.29
N ILE A 18 -53.66 8.23 -5.81
CA ILE A 18 -52.52 7.36 -5.48
C ILE A 18 -51.20 7.98 -5.92
N VAL A 19 -51.13 8.58 -7.11
CA VAL A 19 -49.89 9.22 -7.60
C VAL A 19 -49.55 10.49 -6.82
N LEU A 20 -50.56 11.30 -6.44
CA LEU A 20 -50.36 12.55 -5.72
C LEU A 20 -50.06 12.34 -4.22
N TYR A 21 -50.54 11.25 -3.62
CA TYR A 21 -50.37 10.96 -2.18
C TYR A 21 -49.44 9.78 -1.88
N ALA A 22 -48.93 9.06 -2.89
CA ALA A 22 -47.85 8.11 -2.71
C ALA A 22 -46.59 8.87 -2.29
N LYS A 23 -46.23 8.77 -1.01
CA LYS A 23 -44.89 9.17 -0.56
C LYS A 23 -43.87 8.39 -1.38
N PRO A 24 -42.81 9.03 -1.92
CA PRO A 24 -41.75 8.30 -2.61
C PRO A 24 -41.26 7.20 -1.68
N PHE A 25 -41.32 5.95 -2.14
CA PHE A 25 -40.76 4.83 -1.42
C PHE A 25 -39.24 4.98 -1.46
N HIS A 26 -38.69 5.80 -0.58
CA HIS A 26 -37.27 5.81 -0.29
C HIS A 26 -36.98 4.49 0.41
N ARG A 27 -36.60 3.48 -0.39
CA ARG A 27 -35.95 2.30 0.14
C ARG A 27 -34.82 2.82 1.02
N LYS A 28 -34.87 2.57 2.34
CA LYS A 28 -33.74 2.79 3.25
C LYS A 28 -32.61 1.89 2.75
N VAL A 29 -31.85 2.37 1.77
CA VAL A 29 -30.55 1.80 1.45
C VAL A 29 -29.71 2.12 2.66
N SER A 30 -29.33 1.09 3.42
CA SER A 30 -28.36 1.24 4.49
C SER A 30 -27.17 2.01 3.92
N PRO A 31 -26.78 3.16 4.51
CA PRO A 31 -25.67 3.94 3.99
C PRO A 31 -24.44 3.03 3.90
N ARG A 32 -23.81 3.01 2.74
CA ARG A 32 -22.68 2.14 2.44
C ARG A 32 -21.48 2.66 3.22
N SER A 33 -20.67 1.78 3.79
CA SER A 33 -19.45 2.21 4.46
C SER A 33 -18.44 2.74 3.43
N PRO A 34 -17.88 3.94 3.64
CA PRO A 34 -16.79 4.42 2.79
C PRO A 34 -15.54 3.55 2.96
N VAL A 35 -14.67 3.55 1.97
CA VAL A 35 -13.50 2.68 1.84
C VAL A 35 -12.22 3.51 1.73
N ILE A 36 -11.20 3.16 2.52
CA ILE A 36 -9.84 3.70 2.37
C ILE A 36 -8.87 2.57 2.02
N ILE A 37 -8.15 2.72 0.91
CA ILE A 37 -7.17 1.77 0.40
C ILE A 37 -5.76 2.20 0.85
N VAL A 38 -5.00 1.25 1.40
CA VAL A 38 -3.57 1.41 1.73
C VAL A 38 -2.76 0.43 0.86
N PRO A 39 -1.95 0.93 -0.09
CA PRO A 39 -1.26 0.09 -1.07
C PRO A 39 -0.08 -0.69 -0.48
N GLY A 40 0.41 -1.67 -1.25
CA GLY A 40 1.62 -2.43 -0.91
C GLY A 40 2.92 -1.72 -1.29
N ASP A 41 4.02 -2.46 -1.17
CA ASP A 41 5.35 -2.03 -1.63
C ASP A 41 5.34 -1.77 -3.14
N GLY A 42 5.87 -0.62 -3.57
CA GLY A 42 5.76 -0.12 -4.94
C GLY A 42 4.34 0.22 -5.41
N GLY A 43 3.34 0.20 -4.53
CA GLY A 43 1.91 0.20 -4.90
C GLY A 43 1.27 1.57 -5.13
N ASN A 44 2.05 2.65 -5.17
CA ASN A 44 1.59 3.98 -5.53
C ASN A 44 2.67 4.75 -6.27
N GLN A 45 2.27 5.81 -6.98
CA GLN A 45 3.23 6.69 -7.64
C GLN A 45 4.16 7.40 -6.63
N LEU A 46 5.38 7.73 -7.08
CA LEU A 46 6.27 8.70 -6.44
C LEU A 46 6.74 9.71 -7.47
N GLU A 47 6.86 10.95 -7.05
CA GLU A 47 7.39 12.04 -7.87
C GLU A 47 8.69 12.57 -7.27
N ALA A 48 9.62 13.00 -8.13
CA ALA A 48 10.89 13.56 -7.70
C ALA A 48 11.20 14.89 -8.37
N ARG A 49 11.96 15.74 -7.68
CA ARG A 49 12.59 16.94 -8.23
C ARG A 49 14.09 16.91 -7.93
N LEU A 50 14.91 17.23 -8.93
CA LEU A 50 16.36 17.11 -8.84
C LEU A 50 17.04 18.48 -8.72
N ASN A 51 18.03 18.54 -7.84
CA ASN A 51 19.02 19.61 -7.71
C ASN A 51 20.36 19.02 -7.21
N LYS A 52 20.90 18.06 -7.98
CA LYS A 52 22.12 17.32 -7.65
C LYS A 52 23.37 18.10 -8.07
N THR A 53 24.42 18.00 -7.27
CA THR A 53 25.77 18.53 -7.60
C THR A 53 26.52 17.55 -8.50
N GLU A 54 26.38 16.25 -8.22
CA GLU A 54 27.07 15.15 -8.89
C GLU A 54 26.08 14.09 -9.36
N THR A 55 26.48 13.30 -10.36
CA THR A 55 25.69 12.21 -10.93
C THR A 55 26.58 11.01 -11.21
N VAL A 56 26.00 9.82 -11.16
CA VAL A 56 26.73 8.56 -11.44
C VAL A 56 27.26 8.46 -12.86
N HIS A 57 26.58 9.10 -13.82
CA HIS A 57 27.00 9.23 -15.22
C HIS A 57 26.76 10.65 -15.73
N TYR A 58 27.50 11.06 -16.77
CA TYR A 58 27.41 12.41 -17.35
C TYR A 58 26.04 12.70 -17.99
N PHE A 59 25.34 11.66 -18.45
CA PHE A 59 24.03 11.76 -19.09
C PHE A 59 22.87 11.76 -18.09
N CYS A 60 23.11 11.49 -16.81
CA CYS A 60 22.05 11.58 -15.80
C CYS A 60 21.71 13.06 -15.54
N GLN A 61 20.42 13.35 -15.46
CA GLN A 61 19.95 14.71 -15.21
C GLN A 61 20.31 15.18 -13.79
N LYS A 62 20.94 16.35 -13.69
CA LYS A 62 21.27 16.99 -12.40
C LYS A 62 20.14 17.81 -11.81
N LYS A 63 19.38 18.51 -12.67
CA LYS A 63 18.35 19.46 -12.26
C LYS A 63 17.07 19.28 -13.06
N THR A 64 15.92 19.37 -12.41
CA THR A 64 14.60 19.44 -13.06
C THR A 64 13.93 20.76 -12.65
N SER A 65 13.12 21.36 -13.54
CA SER A 65 12.33 22.56 -13.19
C SER A 65 11.23 22.21 -12.19
N ASP A 66 10.58 21.07 -12.44
CA ASP A 66 9.41 20.60 -11.71
C ASP A 66 9.59 19.15 -11.25
N TYR A 67 8.56 18.66 -10.55
CA TYR A 67 8.47 17.25 -10.22
C TYR A 67 8.13 16.43 -11.46
N PHE A 68 8.75 15.26 -11.60
CA PHE A 68 8.42 14.24 -12.59
C PHE A 68 8.09 12.92 -11.90
N THR A 69 7.34 12.04 -12.57
CA THR A 69 7.06 10.70 -12.06
C THR A 69 8.34 9.87 -12.01
N LEU A 70 8.83 9.61 -10.80
CA LEU A 70 9.98 8.75 -10.54
C LEU A 70 9.58 7.28 -10.50
N TRP A 71 8.37 6.99 -10.00
CA TRP A 71 7.81 5.65 -9.95
C TRP A 71 6.30 5.67 -10.23
N LEU A 72 5.74 4.83 -11.09
CA LEU A 72 6.44 4.01 -12.09
C LEU A 72 6.64 4.82 -13.37
N ASN A 73 7.86 4.82 -13.90
CA ASN A 73 8.16 5.34 -15.22
C ASN A 73 9.10 4.36 -15.93
N LEU A 74 8.56 3.65 -16.93
CA LEU A 74 9.28 2.59 -17.62
C LEU A 74 10.48 3.09 -18.42
N GLU A 75 10.46 4.34 -18.87
CA GLU A 75 11.59 4.97 -19.59
C GLU A 75 12.81 5.13 -18.67
N LEU A 76 12.61 5.24 -17.37
CA LEU A 76 13.69 5.33 -16.38
C LEU A 76 14.28 3.96 -16.01
N LEU A 77 13.63 2.87 -16.43
CA LEU A 77 13.99 1.50 -16.06
C LEU A 77 14.73 0.74 -17.16
N VAL A 78 14.95 1.34 -18.32
CA VAL A 78 15.71 0.74 -19.42
C VAL A 78 17.21 0.65 -19.10
N PRO A 79 17.96 -0.28 -19.74
CA PRO A 79 19.41 -0.32 -19.63
C PRO A 79 20.04 1.06 -19.90
N PHE A 80 21.21 1.33 -19.32
CA PHE A 80 21.89 2.64 -19.28
C PHE A 80 21.25 3.70 -18.37
N VAL A 81 19.93 3.91 -18.45
CA VAL A 81 19.23 4.93 -17.63
C VAL A 81 18.96 4.43 -16.21
N LEU A 82 18.88 3.12 -16.01
CA LEU A 82 18.61 2.47 -14.74
C LEU A 82 19.53 2.94 -13.59
N ASP A 83 20.82 3.19 -13.86
CA ASP A 83 21.74 3.70 -12.84
C ASP A 83 21.36 5.10 -12.35
N CYS A 84 20.87 5.96 -13.24
CA CYS A 84 20.36 7.29 -12.88
C CYS A 84 19.11 7.16 -12.00
N TRP A 85 18.19 6.26 -12.35
CA TRP A 85 17.00 6.00 -11.55
C TRP A 85 17.36 5.46 -10.16
N VAL A 86 18.27 4.49 -10.07
CA VAL A 86 18.77 3.94 -8.81
C VAL A 86 19.37 5.03 -7.92
N ASP A 87 20.18 5.93 -8.50
CA ASP A 87 20.80 7.03 -7.75
C ASP A 87 19.79 8.11 -7.29
N ASN A 88 18.66 8.23 -7.96
CA ASN A 88 17.59 9.15 -7.55
C ASN A 88 16.65 8.51 -6.51
N MET A 89 16.33 7.23 -6.68
CA MET A 89 15.34 6.50 -5.87
C MET A 89 15.89 6.02 -4.52
N ARG A 90 17.19 5.69 -4.45
CA ARG A 90 17.80 5.15 -3.23
C ARG A 90 17.68 6.10 -2.03
N LEU A 91 17.55 5.50 -0.85
CA LEU A 91 17.64 6.20 0.43
C LEU A 91 19.09 6.21 0.93
N GLU A 92 19.44 7.28 1.65
CA GLU A 92 20.63 7.30 2.49
C GLU A 92 20.22 6.91 3.90
N TYR A 93 20.89 5.91 4.49
CA TYR A 93 20.66 5.48 5.86
C TYR A 93 21.86 5.84 6.73
N ASP A 94 21.60 6.65 7.74
CA ASP A 94 22.54 7.07 8.77
C ASP A 94 22.52 6.04 9.91
N GLU A 95 23.64 5.36 10.12
CA GLU A 95 23.77 4.30 11.12
C GLU A 95 23.89 4.83 12.56
N VAL A 96 24.20 6.12 12.73
CA VAL A 96 24.28 6.79 14.03
C VAL A 96 22.89 7.17 14.50
N THR A 97 22.12 7.87 13.66
CA THR A 97 20.77 8.32 14.02
C THR A 97 19.70 7.26 13.76
N GLY A 98 20.01 6.26 12.93
CA GLY A 98 19.07 5.24 12.48
C GLY A 98 18.02 5.77 11.51
N LYS A 99 18.16 6.98 10.97
CA LYS A 99 17.17 7.62 10.09
C LYS A 99 17.54 7.47 8.62
N THR A 100 16.54 7.63 7.77
CA THR A 100 16.73 7.71 6.31
C THR A 100 16.46 9.11 5.78
N SER A 101 17.25 9.53 4.79
CA SER A 101 16.98 10.69 3.94
C SER A 101 16.92 10.27 2.47
N ASN A 102 16.41 11.15 1.61
CA ASN A 102 16.58 10.99 0.16
C ASN A 102 18.07 11.12 -0.22
N SER A 103 18.40 10.71 -1.45
CA SER A 103 19.72 10.96 -2.03
C SER A 103 20.03 12.47 -2.10
N PRO A 104 21.30 12.88 -1.98
CA PRO A 104 21.67 14.30 -2.01
C PRO A 104 21.16 15.01 -3.28
N GLY A 105 20.50 16.14 -3.08
CA GLY A 105 19.88 16.91 -4.16
C GLY A 105 18.63 16.28 -4.76
N VAL A 106 18.01 15.29 -4.12
CA VAL A 106 16.77 14.67 -4.57
C VAL A 106 15.67 14.92 -3.56
N ASP A 107 14.58 15.53 -4.03
CA ASP A 107 13.37 15.72 -3.27
C ASP A 107 12.28 14.81 -3.82
N ILE A 108 11.56 14.10 -2.94
CA ILE A 108 10.55 13.09 -3.33
C ILE A 108 9.27 13.35 -2.57
N ARG A 109 8.15 13.33 -3.29
CA ARG A 109 6.81 13.47 -2.74
C ARG A 109 5.89 12.33 -3.19
N VAL A 110 4.83 12.13 -2.41
CA VAL A 110 3.79 11.14 -2.67
C VAL A 110 2.54 11.84 -3.20
N PRO A 111 2.21 11.72 -4.50
CA PRO A 111 1.02 12.36 -5.07
C PRO A 111 -0.27 11.59 -4.77
N GLY A 112 -1.41 12.27 -4.93
CA GLY A 112 -2.73 11.64 -4.97
C GLY A 112 -3.36 11.33 -3.60
N TRP A 113 -2.94 12.00 -2.53
CA TRP A 113 -3.51 11.82 -1.19
C TRP A 113 -5.04 11.97 -1.19
N GLY A 114 -5.75 10.96 -0.69
CA GLY A 114 -7.21 10.93 -0.62
C GLY A 114 -7.93 10.67 -1.94
N ASN A 115 -7.23 10.71 -3.09
CA ASN A 115 -7.72 10.25 -4.39
C ASN A 115 -7.29 8.79 -4.61
N THR A 116 -7.82 8.12 -5.63
CA THR A 116 -7.49 6.74 -6.00
C THR A 116 -6.57 6.63 -7.21
N THR A 117 -6.43 7.67 -8.05
CA THR A 117 -5.71 7.58 -9.34
C THR A 117 -4.30 6.99 -9.21
N THR A 118 -3.51 7.44 -8.23
CA THR A 118 -2.10 7.06 -8.06
C THR A 118 -1.89 5.66 -7.47
N VAL A 119 -2.95 5.02 -6.98
CA VAL A 119 -2.94 3.61 -6.56
C VAL A 119 -3.67 2.70 -7.57
N GLU A 120 -4.60 3.26 -8.35
CA GLU A 120 -5.25 2.55 -9.46
C GLU A 120 -4.23 2.23 -10.56
N PHE A 121 -3.45 3.24 -10.95
CA PHE A 121 -2.40 3.15 -11.96
C PHE A 121 -1.08 3.68 -11.40
N ILE A 122 -0.12 2.78 -11.19
CA ILE A 122 1.22 3.14 -10.70
C ILE A 122 2.04 3.74 -11.86
N ASP A 123 1.78 3.32 -13.10
CA ASP A 123 2.25 3.99 -14.32
C ASP A 123 1.17 4.98 -14.80
N PRO A 124 1.46 6.30 -14.84
CA PRO A 124 0.49 7.31 -15.29
C PRO A 124 -0.04 7.11 -16.71
N SER A 125 0.67 6.38 -17.58
CA SER A 125 0.18 6.08 -18.94
C SER A 125 -1.11 5.25 -18.94
N GLY A 126 -1.40 4.53 -17.84
CA GLY A 126 -2.56 3.66 -17.72
C GLY A 126 -2.47 2.37 -18.56
N VAL A 127 -1.30 2.09 -19.16
CA VAL A 127 -1.07 0.93 -20.03
C VAL A 127 -0.26 -0.16 -19.31
N GLY A 128 -0.60 -1.42 -19.58
CA GLY A 128 0.23 -2.57 -19.23
C GLY A 128 0.34 -2.84 -17.72
N TYR A 129 1.56 -3.06 -17.25
CA TYR A 129 1.86 -3.57 -15.90
C TYR A 129 1.61 -2.58 -14.75
N GLY A 130 1.24 -1.33 -15.07
CA GLY A 130 0.94 -0.30 -14.07
C GLY A 130 -0.46 -0.37 -13.45
N ASP A 131 -1.37 -1.19 -13.99
CA ASP A 131 -2.70 -1.41 -13.41
C ASP A 131 -2.61 -2.21 -12.10
N TYR A 132 -3.05 -1.60 -11.00
CA TYR A 132 -2.95 -2.19 -9.66
C TYR A 132 -4.30 -2.25 -8.95
N PHE A 133 -4.84 -1.12 -8.45
CA PHE A 133 -6.16 -1.10 -7.80
C PHE A 133 -7.33 -0.75 -8.73
N SER A 134 -7.09 -0.47 -10.03
CA SER A 134 -8.14 0.05 -10.92
C SER A 134 -9.36 -0.88 -10.98
N LYS A 135 -9.16 -2.21 -11.02
CA LYS A 135 -10.25 -3.19 -11.08
C LYS A 135 -11.13 -3.17 -9.84
N LEU A 136 -10.51 -3.07 -8.65
CA LEU A 136 -11.25 -2.97 -7.39
C LEU A 136 -12.05 -1.66 -7.33
N VAL A 137 -11.40 -0.53 -7.61
CA VAL A 137 -12.03 0.78 -7.55
C VAL A 137 -13.14 0.91 -8.60
N ASN A 138 -12.92 0.45 -9.83
CA ASN A 138 -13.96 0.37 -10.86
C ASN A 138 -15.15 -0.46 -10.38
N LYS A 139 -14.92 -1.61 -9.73
CA LYS A 139 -16.00 -2.43 -9.21
C LYS A 139 -16.80 -1.70 -8.12
N LEU A 140 -16.13 -1.02 -7.18
CA LEU A 140 -16.78 -0.19 -6.17
C LEU A 140 -17.61 0.93 -6.82
N VAL A 141 -17.10 1.57 -7.86
CA VAL A 141 -17.82 2.61 -8.60
C VAL A 141 -19.08 2.05 -9.28
N THR A 142 -19.06 0.82 -9.81
CA THR A 142 -20.29 0.17 -10.32
C THR A 142 -21.33 -0.11 -9.23
N TRP A 143 -20.91 -0.19 -7.96
CA TRP A 143 -21.81 -0.27 -6.81
C TRP A 143 -22.30 1.10 -6.33
N GLY A 144 -21.84 2.17 -6.99
CA GLY A 144 -22.23 3.55 -6.77
C GLY A 144 -21.30 4.32 -5.83
N TYR A 145 -20.08 3.83 -5.56
CA TYR A 145 -19.05 4.62 -4.88
C TYR A 145 -18.54 5.73 -5.81
N ILE A 146 -18.02 6.81 -5.22
CA ILE A 146 -17.45 7.98 -5.86
C ILE A 146 -15.98 8.13 -5.42
N ARG A 147 -15.07 8.07 -6.39
CA ARG A 147 -13.62 8.28 -6.18
C ARG A 147 -13.36 9.61 -5.48
N GLY A 148 -12.50 9.59 -4.48
CA GLY A 148 -12.13 10.77 -3.70
C GLY A 148 -13.16 11.18 -2.63
N VAL A 149 -14.32 10.53 -2.56
CA VAL A 149 -15.39 10.84 -1.60
C VAL A 149 -15.62 9.67 -0.64
N ASP A 150 -16.16 8.56 -1.13
CA ASP A 150 -16.47 7.36 -0.33
C ASP A 150 -15.61 6.16 -0.72
N VAL A 151 -14.79 6.26 -1.77
CA VAL A 151 -13.63 5.39 -2.02
C VAL A 151 -12.39 6.26 -2.22
N ARG A 152 -11.42 6.12 -1.32
CA ARG A 152 -10.23 6.98 -1.22
C ARG A 152 -8.99 6.11 -1.03
N ALA A 153 -7.80 6.67 -1.25
CA ALA A 153 -6.54 5.98 -0.96
C ALA A 153 -5.60 6.82 -0.11
N ALA A 154 -4.73 6.14 0.62
CA ALA A 154 -3.67 6.71 1.45
C ALA A 154 -2.31 6.21 0.96
N PRO A 155 -1.80 6.72 -0.18
CA PRO A 155 -0.48 6.39 -0.70
C PRO A 155 0.62 6.88 0.25
N TYR A 156 1.80 6.27 0.20
CA TYR A 156 2.93 6.63 1.07
C TYR A 156 4.29 6.42 0.40
N ASP A 157 5.35 6.87 1.05
CA ASP A 157 6.72 6.56 0.64
C ASP A 157 7.05 5.12 1.05
N PHE A 158 6.75 4.18 0.15
CA PHE A 158 6.89 2.73 0.39
C PHE A 158 8.33 2.27 0.59
N ARG A 159 9.33 3.10 0.29
CA ARG A 159 10.75 2.81 0.55
C ARG A 159 11.07 2.76 2.05
N LYS A 160 10.23 3.39 2.87
CA LYS A 160 10.44 3.61 4.30
C LYS A 160 9.68 2.60 5.16
N ALA A 161 10.21 2.25 6.31
CA ALA A 161 9.49 1.53 7.36
C ALA A 161 8.57 2.50 8.15
N PRO A 162 7.57 2.00 8.91
CA PRO A 162 6.62 2.83 9.64
C PRO A 162 7.25 3.94 10.50
N ASN A 163 8.31 3.64 11.24
CA ASN A 163 8.99 4.61 12.10
C ASN A 163 9.63 5.79 11.35
N HIS A 164 9.79 5.68 10.02
CA HIS A 164 10.31 6.74 9.16
C HIS A 164 9.20 7.49 8.39
N ASN A 165 7.93 7.14 8.65
CA ASN A 165 6.72 7.72 8.03
C ASN A 165 5.73 8.20 9.12
N ILE A 166 6.19 8.88 10.16
CA ILE A 166 5.33 9.28 11.29
C ILE A 166 4.16 10.19 10.85
N GLU A 167 4.45 11.20 10.02
CA GLU A 167 3.45 12.14 9.49
C GLU A 167 2.34 11.43 8.68
N TYR A 168 2.68 10.34 7.99
CA TYR A 168 1.69 9.53 7.26
C TYR A 168 0.57 9.02 8.18
N PHE A 169 0.90 8.60 9.41
CA PHE A 169 -0.10 8.05 10.33
C PHE A 169 -1.02 9.13 10.91
N GLU A 170 -0.51 10.34 11.11
CA GLU A 170 -1.33 11.50 11.50
C GLU A 170 -2.29 11.87 10.37
N ASN A 171 -1.78 11.96 9.14
CA ASN A 171 -2.58 12.23 7.96
C ASN A 171 -3.60 11.12 7.69
N LEU A 172 -3.24 9.84 7.87
CA LEU A 172 -4.17 8.71 7.71
C LEU A 172 -5.32 8.77 8.72
N LYS A 173 -5.02 9.16 9.97
CA LYS A 173 -6.06 9.39 10.98
C LYS A 173 -7.02 10.49 10.53
N PHE A 174 -6.49 11.63 10.08
CA PHE A 174 -7.30 12.73 9.57
C PHE A 174 -8.15 12.31 8.36
N LEU A 175 -7.56 11.57 7.40
CA LEU A 175 -8.26 11.06 6.23
C LEU A 175 -9.45 10.17 6.63
N ILE A 176 -9.28 9.29 7.62
CA ILE A 176 -10.36 8.43 8.13
C ILE A 176 -11.47 9.27 8.80
N GLU A 177 -11.10 10.26 9.61
CA GLU A 177 -12.06 11.14 10.28
C GLU A 177 -12.84 12.00 9.28
N GLU A 178 -12.15 12.62 8.32
CA GLU A 178 -12.76 13.39 7.23
C GLU A 178 -13.72 12.52 6.40
N THR A 179 -13.29 11.30 6.05
CA THR A 179 -14.10 10.35 5.28
C THR A 179 -15.33 9.92 6.07
N TYR A 180 -15.22 9.74 7.39
CA TYR A 180 -16.37 9.44 8.25
C TYR A 180 -17.40 10.58 8.24
N TYR A 181 -16.97 11.83 8.50
CA TYR A 181 -17.88 12.97 8.62
C TYR A 181 -18.51 13.35 7.28
N SER A 182 -17.74 13.34 6.19
CA SER A 182 -18.24 13.67 4.85
C SER A 182 -19.22 12.62 4.30
N ASN A 183 -19.19 11.38 4.81
CA ASN A 183 -20.08 10.29 4.40
C ASN A 183 -21.19 10.01 5.42
N GLY A 184 -21.72 11.07 6.03
CA GLY A 184 -22.89 10.99 6.90
C GLY A 184 -22.62 10.24 8.20
N ASN A 185 -21.41 10.39 8.76
CA ASN A 185 -20.97 9.69 9.98
C ASN A 185 -20.93 8.16 9.81
N SER A 186 -20.63 7.69 8.60
CA SER A 186 -20.53 6.26 8.31
C SER A 186 -19.13 5.75 8.61
N LYS A 187 -19.05 4.68 9.41
CA LYS A 187 -17.78 4.02 9.75
C LYS A 187 -17.06 3.52 8.49
N VAL A 188 -15.74 3.73 8.47
CA VAL A 188 -14.85 3.46 7.33
C VAL A 188 -14.38 2.01 7.33
N VAL A 189 -14.39 1.38 6.15
CA VAL A 189 -13.68 0.12 5.90
C VAL A 189 -12.28 0.44 5.39
N THR A 190 -11.25 -0.11 6.02
CA THR A 190 -9.88 -0.01 5.50
C THR A 190 -9.51 -1.27 4.74
N ILE A 191 -8.79 -1.12 3.62
CA ILE A 191 -8.27 -2.24 2.83
C ILE A 191 -6.76 -2.08 2.74
N GLY A 192 -6.02 -3.07 3.25
CA GLY A 192 -4.58 -3.15 3.08
C GLY A 192 -4.20 -4.22 2.06
N HIS A 193 -3.22 -3.93 1.20
CA HIS A 193 -2.58 -4.96 0.38
C HIS A 193 -1.10 -5.11 0.72
N SER A 194 -0.63 -6.35 0.87
CA SER A 194 0.80 -6.67 1.11
C SER A 194 1.36 -5.80 2.25
N LEU A 195 2.46 -5.06 2.04
CA LEU A 195 3.08 -4.13 3.00
C LEU A 195 2.09 -3.14 3.63
N GLY A 196 1.06 -2.69 2.90
CA GLY A 196 0.05 -1.78 3.40
C GLY A 196 -0.70 -2.33 4.62
N ASN A 197 -0.78 -3.65 4.76
CA ASN A 197 -1.36 -4.29 5.94
C ASN A 197 -0.51 -4.12 7.19
N LEU A 198 0.81 -4.10 7.06
CA LEU A 198 1.71 -3.85 8.19
C LEU A 198 1.62 -2.37 8.62
N TYR A 199 1.50 -1.46 7.66
CA TYR A 199 1.21 -0.06 7.94
C TYR A 199 -0.12 0.13 8.68
N LEU A 200 -1.19 -0.52 8.22
CA LEU A 200 -2.49 -0.48 8.90
C LEU A 200 -2.44 -1.12 10.29
N LEU A 201 -1.74 -2.25 10.46
CA LEU A 201 -1.60 -2.88 11.76
C LEU A 201 -0.84 -1.99 12.76
N TYR A 202 0.26 -1.39 12.30
CA TYR A 202 1.02 -0.42 13.09
C TYR A 202 0.15 0.77 13.48
N PHE A 203 -0.57 1.34 12.51
CA PHE A 203 -1.52 2.43 12.73
C PHE A 203 -2.59 2.08 13.79
N PHE A 204 -3.25 0.93 13.67
CA PHE A 204 -4.30 0.53 14.61
C PHE A 204 -3.79 0.25 16.02
N ASN A 205 -2.52 -0.13 16.16
CA ASN A 205 -1.86 -0.30 17.46
C ASN A 205 -1.53 1.03 18.14
N LEU A 206 -1.49 2.15 17.39
CA LEU A 206 -1.36 3.51 17.93
C LEU A 206 -2.70 4.14 18.33
N GLN A 207 -3.83 3.65 17.79
CA GLN A 207 -5.14 4.26 18.06
C GLN A 207 -5.83 3.69 19.31
N SER A 208 -6.54 4.56 20.03
CA SER A 208 -7.32 4.16 21.20
C SER A 208 -8.51 3.26 20.80
N PRO A 209 -8.96 2.36 21.69
CA PRO A 209 -10.17 1.55 21.45
C PRO A 209 -11.40 2.41 21.13
N ALA A 210 -11.58 3.53 21.82
CA ALA A 210 -12.70 4.45 21.60
C ALA A 210 -12.67 5.08 20.20
N TRP A 211 -11.49 5.47 19.71
CA TRP A 211 -11.33 6.01 18.36
C TRP A 211 -11.68 4.94 17.31
N LYS A 212 -11.13 3.72 17.45
CA LYS A 212 -11.41 2.61 16.54
C LYS A 212 -12.90 2.25 16.52
N ALA A 213 -13.53 2.19 17.69
CA ALA A 213 -14.95 1.93 17.84
C ALA A 213 -15.83 3.02 17.21
N LYS A 214 -15.38 4.28 17.15
CA LYS A 214 -16.11 5.38 16.51
C LYS A 214 -15.96 5.35 14.99
N PHE A 215 -14.75 5.22 14.47
CA PHE A 215 -14.46 5.52 13.07
C PHE A 215 -14.34 4.30 12.16
N ILE A 216 -13.99 3.12 12.68
CA ILE A 216 -13.66 1.95 11.86
C ILE A 216 -14.83 0.96 11.87
N LYS A 217 -15.26 0.56 10.66
CA LYS A 217 -16.24 -0.50 10.46
C LYS A 217 -15.54 -1.85 10.50
N SER A 218 -14.56 -2.03 9.64
CA SER A 218 -13.77 -3.25 9.52
C SER A 218 -12.44 -2.97 8.80
N TYR A 219 -11.49 -3.88 8.96
CA TYR A 219 -10.23 -3.92 8.26
C TYR A 219 -10.19 -5.17 7.39
N VAL A 220 -10.04 -4.99 6.07
CA VAL A 220 -9.85 -6.06 5.09
C VAL A 220 -8.35 -6.16 4.78
N SER A 221 -7.77 -7.29 5.14
CA SER A 221 -6.36 -7.58 4.95
C SER A 221 -6.17 -8.50 3.75
N VAL A 222 -5.49 -8.03 2.71
CA VAL A 222 -5.24 -8.79 1.48
C VAL A 222 -3.75 -9.11 1.36
N SER A 223 -3.41 -10.40 1.42
CA SER A 223 -2.05 -10.94 1.26
C SER A 223 -1.02 -10.30 2.19
N ALA A 224 -1.38 -10.11 3.46
CA ALA A 224 -0.51 -9.48 4.45
C ALA A 224 0.71 -10.35 4.82
N PRO A 225 1.94 -9.84 4.69
CA PRO A 225 3.14 -10.54 5.11
C PRO A 225 3.41 -10.33 6.60
N TYR A 226 2.47 -10.74 7.48
CA TYR A 226 2.61 -10.55 8.95
C TYR A 226 3.90 -11.17 9.50
N GLY A 227 4.34 -12.30 8.93
CA GLY A 227 5.61 -12.95 9.28
C GLY A 227 6.81 -12.50 8.48
N GLY A 228 6.70 -11.47 7.63
CA GLY A 228 7.74 -11.12 6.66
C GLY A 228 7.72 -12.01 5.41
N SER A 229 8.70 -11.83 4.53
CA SER A 229 8.76 -12.48 3.22
C SER A 229 10.18 -12.91 2.87
N VAL A 230 10.38 -14.20 2.57
CA VAL A 230 11.66 -14.76 2.12
C VAL A 230 12.18 -14.13 0.83
N LYS A 231 11.29 -13.54 0.00
CA LYS A 231 11.68 -12.86 -1.24
C LYS A 231 12.60 -11.66 -0.98
N ILE A 232 12.51 -11.06 0.20
CA ILE A 232 13.38 -9.96 0.63
C ILE A 232 14.84 -10.41 0.75
N LEU A 233 15.10 -11.65 1.17
CA LEU A 233 16.47 -12.19 1.23
C LEU A 233 17.09 -12.28 -0.18
N LYS A 234 16.30 -12.68 -1.19
CA LYS A 234 16.72 -12.63 -2.60
C LYS A 234 17.01 -11.19 -3.05
N ALA A 235 16.16 -10.23 -2.70
CA ALA A 235 16.38 -8.81 -3.02
C ALA A 235 17.69 -8.29 -2.41
N PHE A 236 17.98 -8.60 -1.14
CA PHE A 236 19.25 -8.23 -0.51
C PHE A 236 20.45 -8.96 -1.13
N ALA A 237 20.36 -10.26 -1.40
CA ALA A 237 21.49 -11.06 -1.86
C ALA A 237 21.84 -10.81 -3.33
N SER A 238 20.88 -10.99 -4.24
CA SER A 238 21.11 -10.97 -5.69
C SER A 238 20.35 -9.85 -6.41
N GLY A 239 19.49 -9.12 -5.71
CA GLY A 239 18.50 -8.25 -6.33
C GLY A 239 17.31 -9.03 -6.88
N TYR A 240 16.18 -8.33 -7.00
CA TYR A 240 14.93 -8.90 -7.48
C TYR A 240 14.33 -8.04 -8.61
N ASN A 241 14.28 -8.57 -9.82
CA ASN A 241 13.79 -7.87 -11.03
C ASN A 241 12.31 -8.17 -11.33
N LEU A 242 11.50 -8.38 -10.29
CA LEU A 242 10.06 -8.66 -10.39
C LEU A 242 9.70 -9.92 -11.20
N ASP A 243 10.69 -10.78 -11.49
CA ASP A 243 10.66 -12.00 -12.32
C ASP A 243 10.16 -11.82 -13.78
N GLN A 244 9.39 -10.77 -14.09
CA GLN A 244 8.82 -10.46 -15.41
C GLN A 244 9.70 -9.53 -16.25
N TRP A 245 10.67 -8.84 -15.63
CA TRP A 245 11.47 -7.79 -16.29
C TRP A 245 12.94 -8.19 -16.48
N LYS A 246 13.20 -9.50 -16.58
CA LYS A 246 14.56 -10.07 -16.56
C LYS A 246 15.47 -9.55 -17.66
N LEU A 247 14.92 -9.14 -18.80
CA LEU A 247 15.69 -8.64 -19.95
C LEU A 247 16.04 -7.15 -19.85
N VAL A 248 15.37 -6.40 -18.97
CA VAL A 248 15.46 -4.92 -18.92
C VAL A 248 16.06 -4.47 -17.59
N LEU A 249 15.69 -5.13 -16.49
CA LEU A 249 16.15 -4.82 -15.15
C LEU A 249 17.31 -5.71 -14.73
N ASN A 250 18.53 -5.17 -14.78
CA ASN A 250 19.70 -5.82 -14.20
C ASN A 250 19.51 -5.96 -12.68
N PRO A 251 19.46 -7.19 -12.14
CA PRO A 251 19.16 -7.41 -10.73
C PRO A 251 20.25 -6.86 -9.80
N LEU A 252 21.52 -6.87 -10.21
CA LEU A 252 22.61 -6.33 -9.39
C LEU A 252 22.61 -4.80 -9.34
N THR A 253 22.13 -4.14 -10.40
CA THR A 253 21.94 -2.68 -10.42
C THR A 253 20.81 -2.27 -9.50
N ILE A 254 19.61 -2.84 -9.67
CA ILE A 254 18.43 -2.50 -8.84
C ILE A 254 18.64 -2.88 -7.37
N ARG A 255 19.48 -3.88 -7.08
CA ARG A 255 19.83 -4.29 -5.71
C ARG A 255 20.33 -3.11 -4.86
N LYS A 256 21.05 -2.14 -5.44
CA LYS A 256 21.54 -0.96 -4.68
C LYS A 256 20.39 -0.16 -4.08
N GLU A 257 19.34 0.05 -4.88
CA GLU A 257 18.12 0.74 -4.47
C GLU A 257 17.32 -0.10 -3.48
N GLN A 258 17.09 -1.39 -3.79
CA GLN A 258 16.34 -2.30 -2.91
C GLN A 258 16.99 -2.45 -1.53
N ARG A 259 18.32 -2.54 -1.48
CA ARG A 259 19.09 -2.58 -0.23
C ARG A 259 18.92 -1.33 0.63
N SER A 260 18.65 -0.18 0.01
CA SER A 260 18.50 1.10 0.70
C SER A 260 17.15 1.28 1.39
N MET A 261 16.12 0.55 0.94
CA MET A 261 14.78 0.64 1.50
C MET A 261 14.72 0.05 2.92
N THR A 262 14.28 0.85 3.89
CA THR A 262 14.04 0.33 5.26
C THR A 262 12.79 -0.52 5.35
N SER A 263 11.83 -0.35 4.42
CA SER A 263 10.70 -1.27 4.26
C SER A 263 11.14 -2.69 3.90
N SER A 264 12.21 -2.84 3.10
CA SER A 264 12.79 -4.16 2.81
C SER A 264 13.31 -4.83 4.08
N ALA A 265 14.09 -4.12 4.90
CA ALA A 265 14.57 -4.67 6.18
C ALA A 265 13.42 -5.02 7.14
N PHE A 266 12.37 -4.18 7.16
CA PHE A 266 11.16 -4.41 7.95
C PHE A 266 10.37 -5.66 7.52
N LEU A 267 10.45 -6.04 6.24
CA LEU A 267 9.78 -7.21 5.66
C LEU A 267 10.59 -8.51 5.77
N LEU A 268 11.75 -8.51 6.42
CA LEU A 268 12.49 -9.75 6.67
C LEU A 268 11.65 -10.73 7.52
N PRO A 269 11.75 -12.04 7.24
CA PRO A 269 11.09 -13.07 8.03
C PRO A 269 11.31 -12.90 9.54
N SER A 270 10.23 -12.86 10.31
CA SER A 270 10.24 -12.63 11.76
C SER A 270 10.56 -13.90 12.54
N THR A 271 11.47 -13.81 13.51
CA THR A 271 11.81 -14.92 14.43
C THR A 271 10.65 -15.32 15.35
N LYS A 272 9.49 -14.65 15.28
CA LYS A 272 8.27 -15.05 15.99
C LYS A 272 7.41 -16.04 15.22
N LEU A 273 7.53 -16.06 13.90
CA LEU A 273 6.73 -16.93 13.01
C LEU A 273 7.59 -17.91 12.21
N TRP A 274 8.88 -17.63 12.05
CA TRP A 274 9.84 -18.52 11.41
C TRP A 274 10.75 -19.15 12.47
N THR A 275 10.88 -20.47 12.42
CA THR A 275 11.62 -21.22 13.44
C THR A 275 13.13 -21.19 13.18
N ALA A 276 13.91 -21.62 14.17
CA ALA A 276 15.37 -21.63 14.08
C ALA A 276 15.94 -22.73 13.16
N ASP A 277 15.11 -23.71 12.78
CA ASP A 277 15.45 -24.81 11.87
C ASP A 277 14.95 -24.58 10.43
N GLU A 278 14.09 -23.57 10.21
CA GLU A 278 13.63 -23.18 8.88
C GLU A 278 14.73 -22.48 8.09
N VAL A 279 15.32 -23.22 7.15
CA VAL A 279 16.33 -22.69 6.22
C VAL A 279 15.67 -21.79 5.18
N LEU A 280 16.09 -20.52 5.15
CA LEU A 280 15.56 -19.50 4.24
C LEU A 280 16.46 -19.27 3.02
N VAL A 281 17.77 -19.44 3.19
CA VAL A 281 18.76 -19.35 2.12
C VAL A 281 19.75 -20.50 2.25
N THR A 282 19.98 -21.21 1.15
CA THR A 282 21.01 -22.25 1.05
C THR A 282 22.10 -21.79 0.10
N THR A 283 23.34 -21.98 0.50
CA THR A 283 24.55 -21.79 -0.32
C THR A 283 25.38 -23.07 -0.31
N VAL A 284 26.46 -23.10 -1.10
CA VAL A 284 27.38 -24.25 -1.14
C VAL A 284 28.06 -24.49 0.22
N SER A 285 28.30 -23.44 1.01
CA SER A 285 29.06 -23.51 2.25
C SER A 285 28.21 -23.37 3.52
N ARG A 286 27.00 -22.81 3.44
CA ARG A 286 26.18 -22.48 4.61
C ARG A 286 24.69 -22.35 4.30
N ASN A 287 23.87 -22.69 5.30
CA ASN A 287 22.45 -22.35 5.37
C ASN A 287 22.22 -21.14 6.30
N TYR A 288 21.24 -20.30 5.96
CA TYR A 288 20.82 -19.15 6.76
C TYR A 288 19.34 -19.28 7.12
N THR A 289 19.05 -19.01 8.38
CA THR A 289 17.70 -18.96 8.96
C THR A 289 17.33 -17.53 9.34
N ALA A 290 16.14 -17.31 9.91
CA ALA A 290 15.75 -16.00 10.45
C ALA A 290 16.67 -15.52 11.61
N TYR A 291 17.47 -16.42 12.19
CA TYR A 291 18.37 -16.15 13.31
C TYR A 291 19.79 -15.78 12.87
N ASP A 292 20.12 -15.98 11.58
CA ASP A 292 21.46 -15.77 11.02
C ASP A 292 21.60 -14.42 10.29
N TYR A 293 20.70 -13.46 10.49
CA TYR A 293 20.71 -12.23 9.68
C TYR A 293 21.98 -11.38 9.82
N LYS A 294 22.62 -11.38 10.99
CA LYS A 294 23.87 -10.64 11.18
C LYS A 294 24.96 -11.19 10.26
N GLU A 295 25.08 -12.51 10.21
CA GLU A 295 26.03 -13.23 9.38
C GLU A 295 25.64 -13.13 7.90
N PHE A 296 24.37 -13.32 7.56
CA PHE A 296 23.86 -13.12 6.21
C PHE A 296 24.24 -11.74 5.65
N PHE A 297 23.99 -10.66 6.41
CA PHE A 297 24.34 -9.30 5.98
C PHE A 297 25.84 -9.07 5.87
N ASN A 298 26.64 -9.73 6.71
CA ASN A 298 28.09 -9.71 6.59
C ASN A 298 28.55 -10.38 5.29
N ASP A 299 28.02 -11.57 5.00
CA ASP A 299 28.48 -12.44 3.93
C ASP A 299 28.07 -11.92 2.54
N ILE A 300 26.95 -11.19 2.43
CA ILE A 300 26.56 -10.48 1.18
C ILE A 300 27.22 -9.10 1.00
N GLY A 301 28.12 -8.72 1.91
CA GLY A 301 28.82 -7.43 1.89
C GLY A 301 27.92 -6.22 2.14
N PHE A 302 26.85 -6.35 2.94
CA PHE A 302 25.91 -5.27 3.26
C PHE A 302 25.59 -5.19 4.75
N LYS A 303 26.62 -4.98 5.57
CA LYS A 303 26.54 -4.90 7.04
C LYS A 303 25.49 -3.89 7.54
N LYS A 304 25.30 -2.79 6.82
CA LYS A 304 24.29 -1.76 7.11
C LYS A 304 22.86 -2.32 7.21
N GLY A 305 22.55 -3.35 6.42
CA GLY A 305 21.24 -4.01 6.46
C GLY A 305 20.89 -4.61 7.83
N TRP A 306 21.90 -5.09 8.59
CA TRP A 306 21.69 -5.56 9.96
C TRP A 306 21.24 -4.45 10.90
N ASN A 307 21.77 -3.24 10.74
CA ASN A 307 21.37 -2.08 11.52
C ASN A 307 19.94 -1.63 11.16
N MET A 308 19.61 -1.63 9.87
CA MET A 308 18.24 -1.37 9.39
C MET A 308 17.23 -2.39 9.95
N TYR A 309 17.58 -3.68 9.97
CA TYR A 309 16.73 -4.73 10.55
C TYR A 309 16.53 -4.54 12.06
N LYS A 310 17.60 -4.31 12.82
CA LYS A 310 17.47 -4.05 14.28
C LYS A 310 16.56 -2.86 14.58
N ASN A 311 16.62 -1.82 13.75
CA ASN A 311 15.85 -0.60 13.91
C ASN A 311 14.34 -0.84 13.64
N THR A 312 14.01 -1.73 12.70
CA THR A 312 12.62 -1.92 12.23
C THR A 312 11.92 -3.17 12.81
N ARG A 313 12.66 -4.21 13.20
CA ARG A 313 12.11 -5.51 13.62
C ARG A 313 11.12 -5.46 14.79
N ARG A 314 11.22 -4.44 15.64
CA ARG A 314 10.40 -4.30 16.86
C ARG A 314 9.06 -3.60 16.63
N LEU A 315 8.84 -3.01 15.45
CA LEU A 315 7.65 -2.20 15.19
C LEU A 315 6.35 -3.01 15.24
N LEU A 316 6.41 -4.30 14.89
CA LEU A 316 5.29 -5.24 14.93
C LEU A 316 5.68 -6.62 15.50
N GLU A 317 6.71 -6.69 16.35
CA GLU A 317 7.26 -7.97 16.85
C GLU A 317 6.19 -8.81 17.55
N ASP A 318 5.28 -8.20 18.31
CA ASP A 318 4.25 -8.92 19.06
C ASP A 318 2.97 -9.22 18.24
N LEU A 319 2.89 -8.76 16.98
CA LEU A 319 1.72 -8.90 16.11
C LEU A 319 0.37 -8.63 16.82
N LYS A 320 0.37 -7.63 17.71
CA LYS A 320 -0.79 -7.25 18.51
C LYS A 320 -2.00 -7.02 17.60
N ALA A 321 -3.11 -7.68 17.93
CA ALA A 321 -4.33 -7.63 17.14
C ALA A 321 -4.84 -6.18 16.96
N PRO A 322 -5.42 -5.84 15.79
CA PRO A 322 -5.78 -4.46 15.46
C PRO A 322 -6.94 -3.93 16.31
N GLY A 323 -7.71 -4.78 16.98
CA GLY A 323 -8.83 -4.36 17.84
C GLY A 323 -10.01 -3.77 17.06
N VAL A 324 -10.22 -4.23 15.83
CA VAL A 324 -11.36 -3.97 14.96
C VAL A 324 -11.76 -5.27 14.26
N GLU A 325 -12.96 -5.34 13.71
CA GLU A 325 -13.39 -6.46 12.86
C GLU A 325 -12.38 -6.66 11.72
N LEU A 326 -11.79 -7.85 11.61
CA LEU A 326 -10.72 -8.17 10.67
C LEU A 326 -11.19 -9.27 9.70
N ASN A 327 -11.11 -8.98 8.41
CA ASN A 327 -11.36 -9.92 7.33
C ASN A 327 -10.04 -10.21 6.61
N VAL A 328 -9.54 -11.45 6.66
CA VAL A 328 -8.23 -11.81 6.09
C VAL A 328 -8.42 -12.61 4.81
N LEU A 329 -7.85 -12.13 3.72
CA LEU A 329 -7.74 -12.80 2.43
C LEU A 329 -6.28 -13.10 2.18
N TYR A 330 -5.92 -14.37 2.07
CA TYR A 330 -4.58 -14.81 1.74
C TYR A 330 -4.66 -16.00 0.79
N THR A 331 -3.64 -16.16 -0.05
CA THR A 331 -3.52 -17.34 -0.92
C THR A 331 -2.78 -18.43 -0.17
N GLY A 332 -3.46 -19.53 0.11
CA GLY A 332 -2.81 -20.80 0.45
C GLY A 332 -2.54 -21.60 -0.83
N LYS A 333 -1.42 -22.33 -0.89
CA LYS A 333 -1.42 -23.56 -1.70
C LYS A 333 -2.38 -24.52 -1.01
N GLU A 334 -3.38 -25.02 -1.73
CA GLU A 334 -4.42 -25.97 -1.32
C GLU A 334 -4.30 -26.53 0.11
N ASN A 335 -5.06 -25.91 1.02
CA ASN A 335 -5.92 -26.59 1.99
C ASN A 335 -6.77 -25.50 2.64
N PHE A 336 -8.04 -25.42 2.24
CA PHE A 336 -9.04 -24.57 2.87
C PHE A 336 -9.20 -25.02 4.32
N LEU A 337 -8.43 -24.43 5.24
CA LEU A 337 -8.85 -24.36 6.62
C LEU A 337 -9.84 -23.20 6.70
N THR A 338 -11.11 -23.52 6.50
CA THR A 338 -12.18 -22.74 7.09
C THR A 338 -11.88 -22.62 8.57
N ALA A 339 -11.52 -21.41 9.04
CA ALA A 339 -11.45 -21.11 10.44
C ALA A 339 -12.88 -21.18 11.02
N ASN A 340 -13.26 -22.38 11.43
CA ASN A 340 -14.35 -22.64 12.35
C ASN A 340 -13.75 -23.43 13.51
N GLN A 341 -13.29 -22.72 14.55
CA GLN A 341 -13.71 -22.87 15.94
C GLN A 341 -12.96 -21.86 16.82
#